data_AF-A0A1X7CF37-F1
#
_entry.id   AF-A0A1X7CF37-F1
#
_cell.length_a   1.000
_cell.length_b   1.000
_cell.length_c   1.000
_cell.angle_alpha   90.00
_cell.angle_beta   90.00
_cell.angle_gamma   90.00
#
_symmetry.space_group_name_H-M   'P 1'
#
loop_
_entity.id
_entity.type
_entity.pdbx_description
1 polymer ?
#
loop_
_entity_poly.entity_id
_entity_poly.type
_entity_poly.pdbx_seq_one_letter_code
_entity_poly.pdbx_strand_id
1 'polypeptide(L)'
;MKNRYTPLTLIVAVLVIAAASGFLFAPPAQESPVRVVMDNSGGRVIFSHAKHAEDLGYDCADCHHDNIGQDKPLACATCHPVAFDKKFRSEHQKNFPDKKACLRCHDEVPTGPLAKEDRPDTENIPLLSDAFHKQCMGCHEQDGGPYGADSCYKCHAR
;
A
#
# COMPACT_ATOMS: atom_id res chain seq x y z
N MET A 1 32.71 -38.46 39.60
CA MET A 1 31.77 -38.45 38.45
C MET A 1 31.12 -37.07 38.21
N LYS A 2 31.85 -35.95 38.41
CA LYS A 2 31.29 -34.59 38.38
C LYS A 2 31.45 -33.84 37.03
N ASN A 3 32.23 -34.36 36.08
CA ASN A 3 32.63 -33.61 34.86
C ASN A 3 31.84 -33.95 33.59
N ARG A 4 30.76 -34.74 33.69
CA ARG A 4 29.96 -35.15 32.52
C ARG A 4 28.93 -34.09 32.14
N TYR A 5 28.41 -33.40 33.15
CA TYR A 5 27.29 -32.46 33.00
C TYR A 5 27.78 -31.02 32.78
N THR A 6 29.02 -30.71 33.12
CA THR A 6 29.66 -29.40 32.87
C THR A 6 29.61 -28.94 31.42
N PRO A 7 29.96 -29.77 30.40
CA PRO A 7 29.79 -29.36 29.00
C PRO A 7 28.32 -29.17 28.64
N LEU A 8 27.42 -29.98 29.20
CA LEU A 8 25.98 -29.89 28.95
C LEU A 8 25.40 -28.57 29.50
N THR A 9 25.77 -28.19 30.72
CA THR A 9 25.33 -26.94 31.36
C THR A 9 25.87 -25.72 30.64
N LEU A 10 27.09 -25.78 30.09
CA LEU A 10 27.64 -24.68 29.29
C LEU A 10 26.88 -24.50 27.98
N ILE A 11 26.55 -25.59 27.29
CA ILE A 11 25.76 -25.54 26.05
C ILE A 11 24.36 -24.97 26.34
N VAL A 12 23.69 -25.43 27.40
CA VAL A 12 22.37 -24.90 27.77
C VAL A 12 22.45 -23.42 28.13
N ALA A 13 23.47 -22.99 28.88
CA ALA A 13 23.66 -21.58 29.21
C ALA A 13 23.85 -20.72 27.95
N VAL A 14 24.65 -21.17 26.98
CA VAL A 14 24.84 -20.47 25.70
C VAL A 14 23.53 -20.39 24.91
N LEU A 15 22.76 -21.48 24.85
CA LEU A 15 21.46 -21.49 24.16
C LEU A 15 20.44 -20.56 24.82
N VAL A 16 20.43 -20.50 26.16
CA VAL A 16 19.57 -19.57 26.92
C VAL A 16 19.97 -18.13 26.66
N ILE A 17 21.27 -17.83 26.61
CA ILE A 17 21.77 -16.48 26.29
C ILE A 17 21.41 -16.11 24.84
N ALA A 18 21.57 -17.02 23.89
CA ALA A 18 21.18 -16.79 22.50
C ALA A 18 19.67 -16.53 22.35
N ALA A 19 18.84 -17.34 23.01
CA ALA A 19 17.39 -17.13 23.04
C ALA A 19 17.02 -15.79 23.69
N ALA A 20 17.61 -15.46 24.85
CA ALA A 20 17.40 -14.19 25.52
C ALA A 20 17.81 -13.00 24.63
N SER A 21 18.93 -13.13 23.90
CA SER A 21 19.36 -12.09 22.96
C SER A 21 18.37 -11.87 21.82
N GLY A 22 17.80 -12.94 21.25
CA GLY A 22 16.76 -12.83 20.22
C GLY A 22 15.47 -12.16 20.71
N PHE A 23 15.16 -12.27 22.01
CA PHE A 23 14.03 -11.57 22.62
C PHE A 23 14.34 -10.10 22.95
N LEU A 24 15.58 -9.79 23.33
CA LEU A 24 15.99 -8.43 23.71
C LEU A 24 16.25 -7.54 22.49
N PHE A 25 16.64 -8.13 21.35
CA PHE A 25 16.88 -7.42 20.09
C PHE A 25 15.76 -7.73 19.10
N ALA A 26 14.62 -7.02 19.24
CA ALA A 26 13.59 -7.05 18.23
C ALA A 26 14.15 -6.53 16.88
N PRO A 27 13.83 -7.16 15.75
CA PRO A 27 14.15 -6.60 14.44
C PRO A 27 13.56 -5.19 14.32
N PRO A 28 14.20 -4.29 13.58
CA PRO A 28 13.61 -2.99 13.29
C PRO A 28 12.23 -3.18 12.65
N ALA A 29 11.28 -2.33 13.03
CA ALA A 29 9.96 -2.33 12.42
C ALA A 29 10.10 -2.13 10.92
N GLN A 30 9.52 -3.02 10.13
CA GLN A 30 9.53 -2.92 8.68
C GLN A 30 8.63 -1.75 8.25
N GLU A 31 9.24 -0.68 7.74
CA GLU A 31 8.53 0.55 7.36
C GLU A 31 7.63 0.36 6.12
N SER A 32 8.09 -0.44 5.15
CA SER A 32 7.40 -0.69 3.89
C SER A 32 7.15 -2.18 3.66
N PRO A 33 5.98 -2.60 3.14
CA PRO A 33 5.67 -4.00 2.92
C PRO A 33 6.56 -4.61 1.82
N VAL A 34 6.97 -5.88 1.99
CA VAL A 34 7.70 -6.58 0.91
C VAL A 34 6.79 -6.83 -0.30
N ARG A 35 5.56 -7.27 -0.02
CA ARG A 35 4.54 -7.58 -1.02
C ARG A 35 3.18 -7.11 -0.54
N VAL A 36 2.36 -6.70 -1.50
CA VAL A 36 0.98 -6.28 -1.29
C VAL A 36 0.08 -7.16 -2.15
N VAL A 37 -0.97 -7.71 -1.54
CA VAL A 37 -1.99 -8.47 -2.25
C VAL A 37 -3.18 -7.55 -2.49
N MET A 38 -3.54 -7.39 -3.77
CA MET A 38 -4.68 -6.59 -4.19
C MET A 38 -5.75 -7.50 -4.78
N ASP A 39 -6.82 -7.73 -4.02
CA ASP A 39 -7.98 -8.48 -4.48
C ASP A 39 -8.90 -7.57 -5.31
N ASN A 40 -9.22 -8.00 -6.53
CA ASN A 40 -10.11 -7.27 -7.44
C ASN A 40 -10.83 -8.23 -8.40
N SER A 41 -11.80 -7.71 -9.16
CA SER A 41 -12.64 -8.49 -10.08
C SER A 41 -11.88 -9.11 -11.26
N GLY A 42 -10.71 -8.58 -11.63
CA GLY A 42 -9.84 -9.13 -12.67
C GLY A 42 -8.95 -10.29 -12.20
N GLY A 43 -9.02 -10.66 -10.91
CA GLY A 43 -8.15 -11.62 -10.26
C GLY A 43 -7.14 -10.94 -9.34
N ARG A 44 -6.58 -11.70 -8.41
CA ARG A 44 -5.65 -11.19 -7.39
C ARG A 44 -4.36 -10.69 -8.04
N VAL A 45 -3.92 -9.49 -7.69
CA VAL A 45 -2.57 -9.01 -8.06
C VAL A 45 -1.64 -9.15 -6.86
N ILE A 46 -0.53 -9.87 -7.03
CA ILE A 46 0.52 -9.97 -6.01
C ILE A 46 1.63 -9.00 -6.41
N PHE A 47 1.58 -7.80 -5.84
CA PHE A 47 2.55 -6.74 -6.13
C PHE A 47 3.77 -6.88 -5.23
N SER A 48 4.96 -6.95 -5.82
CA SER A 48 6.23 -6.94 -5.09
C SER A 48 6.67 -5.50 -4.80
N HIS A 49 6.12 -4.90 -3.74
CA HIS A 49 6.39 -3.52 -3.36
C HIS A 49 7.88 -3.25 -3.12
N ALA A 50 8.58 -4.08 -2.34
CA ALA A 50 10.02 -3.92 -2.10
C ALA A 50 10.84 -3.98 -3.39
N LYS A 51 10.45 -4.81 -4.37
CA LYS A 51 11.16 -4.84 -5.66
C LYS A 51 11.05 -3.50 -6.41
N HIS A 52 9.89 -2.85 -6.37
CA HIS A 52 9.71 -1.58 -7.06
C HIS A 52 10.39 -0.43 -6.31
N ALA A 53 10.24 -0.37 -4.99
CA ALA A 53 10.77 0.73 -4.18
C ALA A 53 12.28 0.60 -3.89
N GLU A 54 12.78 -0.61 -3.60
CA GLU A 54 14.15 -0.83 -3.13
C GLU A 54 15.07 -1.31 -4.26
N ASP A 55 14.65 -2.34 -5.02
CA ASP A 55 15.53 -2.94 -6.05
C ASP A 55 15.58 -2.09 -7.33
N LEU A 56 14.42 -1.60 -7.78
CA LEU A 56 14.30 -0.75 -8.97
C LEU A 56 14.49 0.74 -8.66
N GLY A 57 14.36 1.13 -7.39
CA GLY A 57 14.64 2.48 -6.91
C GLY A 57 13.60 3.52 -7.31
N TYR A 58 12.34 3.14 -7.57
CA TYR A 58 11.28 4.13 -7.76
C TYR A 58 11.00 4.89 -6.47
N ASP A 59 10.78 6.20 -6.60
CA ASP A 59 10.47 7.04 -5.45
C ASP A 59 9.08 6.70 -4.91
N CYS A 60 8.89 6.86 -3.60
CA CYS A 60 7.59 6.63 -2.96
C CYS A 60 6.48 7.45 -3.65
N ALA A 61 6.81 8.66 -4.08
CA ALA A 61 5.90 9.59 -4.74
C ALA A 61 5.55 9.19 -6.18
N ASP A 62 6.33 8.30 -6.83
CA ASP A 62 6.00 7.83 -8.17
C ASP A 62 4.69 7.04 -8.18
N CYS A 63 4.41 6.31 -7.10
CA CYS A 63 3.14 5.60 -6.91
C CYS A 63 2.21 6.35 -5.95
N HIS A 64 2.72 6.80 -4.81
CA HIS A 64 1.98 7.57 -3.81
C HIS A 64 2.10 9.07 -4.09
N HIS A 65 1.62 9.45 -5.28
CA HIS A 65 1.72 10.79 -5.84
C HIS A 65 0.98 11.88 -5.05
N ASP A 66 0.07 11.50 -4.16
CA ASP A 66 -0.64 12.44 -3.30
C ASP A 66 0.06 12.62 -1.95
N ASN A 67 0.84 13.70 -1.83
CA ASN A 67 1.46 14.11 -0.57
C ASN A 67 0.65 15.20 0.13
N ILE A 68 -0.41 14.79 0.83
CA ILE A 68 -1.26 15.70 1.62
C ILE A 68 -0.74 15.94 3.05
N GLY A 69 0.55 15.71 3.32
CA GLY A 69 1.17 15.98 4.62
C GLY A 69 0.88 14.91 5.68
N GLN A 70 0.60 13.70 5.23
CA GLN A 70 0.35 12.52 6.05
C GLN A 70 1.62 11.70 6.24
N ASP A 71 1.81 11.14 7.44
CA ASP A 71 2.98 10.31 7.75
C ASP A 71 3.00 8.98 6.98
N LYS A 72 1.83 8.49 6.55
CA LYS A 72 1.67 7.22 5.82
C LYS A 72 0.90 7.44 4.52
N PRO A 73 1.32 6.83 3.41
CA PRO A 73 0.60 6.94 2.16
C PRO A 73 -0.84 6.40 2.24
N LEU A 74 -1.75 7.05 1.51
CA LEU A 74 -3.11 6.55 1.32
C LEU A 74 -3.15 5.51 0.20
N ALA A 75 -4.10 4.59 0.32
CA ALA A 75 -4.45 3.67 -0.76
C ALA A 75 -5.11 4.45 -1.90
N CYS A 76 -4.88 4.04 -3.15
CA CYS A 76 -5.46 4.66 -4.33
C CYS A 76 -6.99 4.75 -4.23
N ALA A 77 -7.62 3.69 -3.70
CA ALA A 77 -9.07 3.55 -3.56
C ALA A 77 -9.72 4.59 -2.62
N THR A 78 -8.93 5.27 -1.80
CA THR A 78 -9.43 6.35 -0.94
C THR A 78 -9.92 7.54 -1.77
N CYS A 79 -9.24 7.85 -2.89
CA CYS A 79 -9.59 8.95 -3.80
C CYS A 79 -10.14 8.45 -5.15
N HIS A 80 -9.67 7.29 -5.62
CA HIS A 80 -10.06 6.64 -6.87
C HIS A 80 -10.92 5.41 -6.57
N PRO A 81 -12.20 5.55 -6.18
CA PRO A 81 -13.02 4.40 -5.83
C PRO A 81 -13.35 3.55 -7.07
N VAL A 82 -13.99 2.41 -6.83
CA VAL A 82 -14.62 1.62 -7.90
C VAL A 82 -15.76 2.40 -8.56
N ALA A 83 -16.45 3.26 -7.80
CA ALA A 83 -17.47 4.17 -8.31
C ALA A 83 -17.71 5.35 -7.34
N PHE A 84 -17.98 6.54 -7.86
CA PHE A 84 -18.44 7.72 -7.10
C PHE A 84 -19.95 7.65 -6.78
N ASP A 85 -20.40 6.52 -6.25
CA ASP A 85 -21.81 6.24 -6.00
C ASP A 85 -22.32 6.90 -4.70
N LYS A 86 -23.54 6.55 -4.27
CA LYS A 86 -24.12 7.05 -3.01
C LYS A 86 -23.32 6.58 -1.79
N LYS A 87 -22.79 5.35 -1.83
CA LYS A 87 -22.06 4.74 -0.72
C LYS A 87 -20.74 5.48 -0.50
N PHE A 88 -19.96 5.68 -1.57
CA PHE A 88 -18.72 6.45 -1.51
C PHE A 88 -18.97 7.83 -0.89
N ARG A 89 -19.96 8.57 -1.41
CA ARG A 89 -20.29 9.91 -0.91
C ARG A 89 -20.67 9.95 0.58
N SER A 90 -21.25 8.87 1.11
CA SER A 90 -21.63 8.79 2.53
C SER A 90 -20.52 8.32 3.47
N GLU A 91 -19.47 7.68 2.94
CA GLU A 91 -18.46 6.99 3.75
C GLU A 91 -17.02 7.50 3.56
N HIS A 92 -16.70 8.12 2.41
CA HIS A 92 -15.34 8.51 2.06
C HIS A 92 -14.66 9.40 3.12
N GLN A 93 -15.40 10.29 3.78
CA GLN A 93 -14.88 11.18 4.82
C GLN A 93 -14.24 10.43 6.01
N LYS A 94 -14.59 9.15 6.22
CA LYS A 94 -14.00 8.31 7.29
C LYS A 94 -12.59 7.82 6.95
N ASN A 95 -12.21 7.89 5.67
CA ASN A 95 -10.95 7.32 5.16
C ASN A 95 -9.81 8.34 5.11
N PHE A 96 -10.07 9.60 5.47
CA PHE A 96 -9.08 10.68 5.41
C PHE A 96 -8.60 11.07 6.81
N PRO A 97 -7.31 10.89 7.14
CA PRO A 97 -6.77 11.28 8.44
C PRO A 97 -6.60 12.81 8.59
N ASP A 98 -6.28 13.51 7.50
CA ASP A 98 -6.13 14.98 7.49
C ASP A 98 -7.29 15.63 6.70
N LYS A 99 -7.87 16.69 7.27
CA LYS A 99 -8.90 17.51 6.62
C LYS A 99 -8.40 18.22 5.36
N LYS A 100 -7.09 18.42 5.20
CA LYS A 100 -6.51 18.94 3.95
C LYS A 100 -6.82 18.06 2.74
N ALA A 101 -7.03 16.75 2.94
CA ALA A 101 -7.43 15.83 1.88
C ALA A 101 -8.75 16.24 1.22
N CYS A 102 -9.68 16.83 1.98
CA CYS A 102 -10.97 17.28 1.46
C CYS A 102 -10.79 18.30 0.33
N LEU A 103 -9.75 19.13 0.41
CA LEU A 103 -9.43 20.18 -0.56
C LEU A 103 -8.88 19.65 -1.89
N ARG A 104 -8.66 18.34 -2.01
CA ARG A 104 -8.28 17.71 -3.29
C ARG A 104 -9.44 17.60 -4.27
N CYS A 105 -10.67 17.56 -3.74
CA CYS A 105 -11.88 17.47 -4.55
C CYS A 105 -12.83 18.64 -4.26
N HIS A 106 -12.95 19.05 -3.01
CA HIS A 106 -13.84 20.12 -2.59
C HIS A 106 -13.11 21.47 -2.56
N ASP A 107 -13.81 22.54 -2.91
CA ASP A 107 -13.27 23.91 -2.81
C ASP A 107 -13.05 24.33 -1.35
N GLU A 108 -13.83 23.76 -0.43
CA GLU A 108 -13.74 23.97 1.01
C GLU A 108 -13.98 22.67 1.79
N VAL A 109 -13.58 22.64 3.07
CA VAL A 109 -13.79 21.46 3.93
C VAL A 109 -15.28 21.35 4.28
N PRO A 110 -16.01 20.32 3.82
CA PRO A 110 -17.45 20.23 4.07
C PRO A 110 -17.75 20.02 5.55
N THR A 111 -18.78 20.71 6.06
CA THR A 111 -19.27 20.57 7.45
C THR A 111 -20.53 19.70 7.53
N GLY A 112 -21.07 19.27 6.39
CA GLY A 112 -22.27 18.46 6.30
C GLY A 112 -22.55 17.93 4.89
N PRO A 113 -23.72 17.31 4.67
CA PRO A 113 -24.13 16.82 3.36
C PRO A 113 -24.28 17.96 2.34
N LEU A 114 -23.68 17.80 1.17
CA LEU A 114 -23.75 18.78 0.08
C LEU A 114 -24.95 18.52 -0.85
N ALA A 115 -25.54 19.60 -1.37
CA ALA A 115 -26.48 19.53 -2.49
C ALA A 115 -25.81 18.93 -3.73
N LYS A 116 -26.57 18.56 -4.77
CA LYS A 116 -25.96 17.86 -5.91
C LYS A 116 -25.05 18.80 -6.72
N GLU A 117 -25.43 20.06 -6.77
CA GLU A 117 -24.83 21.14 -7.55
C GLU A 117 -23.52 21.62 -6.91
N ASP A 118 -23.40 21.49 -5.57
CA ASP A 118 -22.20 21.88 -4.82
C ASP A 118 -21.19 20.71 -4.66
N ARG A 119 -21.46 19.56 -5.29
CA ARG A 119 -20.53 18.42 -5.22
C ARG A 119 -19.40 18.61 -6.23
N PRO A 120 -18.18 18.16 -5.89
CA PRO A 120 -17.07 18.12 -6.83
C PRO A 120 -17.44 17.40 -8.12
N ASP A 121 -16.92 17.91 -9.23
CA ASP A 121 -16.91 17.17 -10.48
C ASP A 121 -15.89 16.02 -10.41
N THR A 122 -16.37 14.81 -10.62
CA THR A 122 -15.56 13.59 -10.58
C THR A 122 -15.33 12.99 -11.97
N GLU A 123 -15.80 13.63 -13.05
CA GLU A 123 -15.73 13.08 -14.41
C GLU A 123 -14.29 12.81 -14.87
N ASN A 124 -13.35 13.67 -14.47
CA ASN A 124 -11.94 13.56 -14.83
C ASN A 124 -11.09 12.75 -13.84
N ILE A 125 -11.71 12.19 -12.79
CA ILE A 125 -11.00 11.38 -11.81
C ILE A 125 -11.10 9.91 -12.23
N PRO A 126 -10.00 9.25 -12.61
CA PRO A 126 -10.05 7.86 -13.03
C PRO A 126 -10.55 6.97 -11.88
N LEU A 127 -11.32 5.95 -12.23
CA LEU A 127 -11.73 4.93 -11.28
C LEU A 127 -10.56 4.00 -10.95
N LEU A 128 -10.69 3.23 -9.87
CA LEU A 128 -9.61 2.42 -9.32
C LEU A 128 -8.88 1.55 -10.37
N SER A 129 -9.64 0.86 -11.21
CA SER A 129 -9.08 -0.01 -12.26
C SER A 129 -8.24 0.76 -13.26
N ASP A 130 -8.72 1.93 -13.67
CA ASP A 130 -8.09 2.74 -14.70
C ASP A 130 -6.86 3.45 -14.13
N ALA A 131 -6.94 3.91 -12.88
CA ALA A 131 -5.81 4.47 -12.14
C ALA A 131 -4.67 3.46 -12.04
N PHE A 132 -4.96 2.21 -11.63
CA PHE A 132 -3.94 1.17 -11.54
C PHE A 132 -3.39 0.76 -12.90
N HIS A 133 -4.24 0.50 -13.90
CA HIS A 133 -3.75 0.13 -15.23
C HIS A 133 -2.90 1.24 -15.82
N LYS A 134 -3.31 2.51 -15.70
CA LYS A 134 -2.50 3.64 -16.19
C LYS A 134 -1.15 3.72 -15.48
N GLN A 135 -1.11 3.59 -14.15
CA GLN A 135 0.12 3.67 -13.38
C GLN A 135 1.06 2.49 -13.66
N CYS A 136 0.58 1.26 -13.46
CA CYS A 136 1.40 0.06 -13.58
C CYS A 136 1.83 -0.18 -15.04
N MET A 137 0.89 -0.06 -15.98
CA MET A 137 1.19 -0.29 -17.39
C MET A 137 2.03 0.83 -17.98
N GLY A 138 1.93 2.07 -17.48
CA GLY A 138 2.72 3.20 -17.95
C GLY A 138 4.22 2.97 -17.83
N CYS A 139 4.72 2.66 -16.63
CA CYS A 139 6.14 2.33 -16.45
C CYS A 139 6.49 1.00 -17.12
N HIS A 140 5.62 -0.01 -17.09
CA HIS A 140 5.91 -1.27 -17.77
C HIS A 140 6.07 -1.12 -19.29
N GLU A 141 5.33 -0.20 -19.93
CA GLU A 141 5.49 0.10 -21.35
C GLU A 141 6.87 0.72 -21.63
N GLN A 142 7.32 1.62 -20.75
CA GLN A 142 8.57 2.38 -20.90
C GLN A 142 9.80 1.54 -20.53
N ASP A 143 9.70 0.78 -19.45
CA ASP A 143 10.82 0.09 -18.81
C ASP A 143 10.87 -1.41 -19.13
N GLY A 144 10.00 -1.88 -20.04
CA GLY A 144 10.00 -3.26 -20.52
C GLY A 144 9.36 -4.28 -19.56
N GLY A 145 8.44 -3.83 -18.71
CA GLY A 145 7.62 -4.68 -17.85
C GLY A 145 6.43 -5.33 -18.56
N PRO A 146 5.61 -6.12 -17.83
CA PRO A 146 4.36 -6.68 -18.36
C PRO A 146 3.37 -5.60 -18.87
N TYR A 147 3.21 -5.53 -20.19
CA TYR A 147 2.31 -4.60 -20.87
C TYR A 147 1.50 -5.28 -21.98
N GLY A 148 0.39 -4.66 -22.38
CA GLY A 148 -0.46 -5.07 -23.50
C GLY A 148 -1.58 -6.04 -23.15
N ALA A 149 -2.54 -6.17 -24.06
CA ALA A 149 -3.76 -6.95 -23.87
C ALA A 149 -3.51 -8.45 -23.59
N ASP A 150 -2.38 -8.99 -24.06
CA ASP A 150 -2.03 -10.41 -23.87
C ASP A 150 -1.25 -10.68 -22.58
N SER A 151 -1.00 -9.65 -21.75
CA SER A 151 -0.19 -9.76 -20.53
C SER A 151 -1.01 -9.77 -19.23
N CYS A 152 -2.34 -9.82 -19.28
CA CYS A 152 -3.18 -9.70 -18.07
C CYS A 152 -2.79 -10.68 -16.95
N TYR A 153 -2.50 -11.93 -17.31
CA TYR A 153 -2.14 -13.00 -16.36
C TYR A 153 -0.72 -12.86 -15.76
N LYS A 154 0.10 -11.96 -16.31
CA LYS A 154 1.42 -11.64 -15.72
C LYS A 154 1.28 -10.76 -14.49
N CYS A 155 0.16 -10.04 -14.34
CA CYS A 155 -0.16 -9.22 -13.18
C CYS A 155 -1.23 -9.88 -12.31
N HIS A 156 -2.33 -10.35 -12.92
CA HIS A 156 -3.44 -11.01 -12.22
C HIS A 156 -3.17 -12.50 -12.10
N ALA A 157 -2.87 -12.94 -10.87
CA ALA A 157 -2.82 -14.34 -10.51
C ALA A 157 -4.22 -14.96 -10.68
N ARG A 158 -4.27 -16.04 -11.46
CA ARG A 158 -5.46 -16.87 -11.69
C ARG A 158 -5.47 -18.05 -10.74
#